data_AF-A0A3A8INZ8-F1
#
_entry.id   AF-A0A3A8INZ8-F1
#
_cell.length_a   1.000
_cell.length_b   1.000
_cell.length_c   1.000
_cell.angle_alpha   90.00
_cell.angle_beta   90.00
_cell.angle_gamma   90.00
#
_symmetry.space_group_name_H-M   'P 1'
#
loop_
_entity.id
_entity.type
_entity.pdbx_description
1 polymer ?
#
loop_
_entity_poly.entity_id
_entity_poly.type
_entity_poly.pdbx_seq_one_letter_code
_entity_poly.pdbx_strand_id
1 'polypeptide(L)'
;VSPARRKAAARLIAHLTSPEANRVLALHYARNPPRMALYDDPELRAAEPFIAGLKEALVRARPRPVTPYYLLIADVLQSEFSAAVAGLRTPEVALTRAQKQVDHLTGEQPPEEE
;
A
#
# COMPACT_ATOMS: atom_id res chain seq x y z
N VAL A 1 12.97 8.44 -23.81
CA VAL A 1 12.90 9.73 -23.07
C VAL A 1 14.28 10.39 -23.07
N SER A 2 14.40 11.68 -23.43
CA SER A 2 15.70 12.36 -23.49
C SER A 2 16.33 12.56 -22.09
N PRO A 3 17.68 12.64 -21.97
CA PRO A 3 18.35 12.90 -20.70
C PRO A 3 17.85 14.18 -20.01
N ALA A 4 17.60 15.25 -20.76
CA ALA A 4 17.07 16.50 -20.23
C ALA A 4 15.68 16.33 -19.59
N ARG A 5 14.78 15.57 -20.24
CA ARG A 5 13.45 15.26 -19.69
C ARG A 5 13.54 14.40 -18.43
N ARG A 6 14.47 13.43 -18.37
CA ARG A 6 14.72 12.65 -17.14
C ARG A 6 15.20 13.54 -15.99
N LYS A 7 16.12 14.47 -16.25
CA LYS A 7 16.62 15.41 -15.24
C LYS A 7 15.52 16.34 -14.73
N ALA A 8 14.64 16.82 -15.62
CA ALA A 8 13.49 17.64 -15.24
C ALA A 8 12.50 16.85 -14.38
N ALA A 9 12.18 15.61 -14.77
CA ALA A 9 11.30 14.73 -13.99
C ALA A 9 11.85 14.45 -12.60
N ALA A 10 13.16 14.19 -12.47
CA ALA A 10 13.80 13.97 -11.16
C ALA A 10 13.68 15.20 -10.24
N ARG A 11 13.87 16.41 -10.78
CA ARG A 11 13.66 17.66 -10.01
C ARG A 11 12.21 17.84 -9.57
N LEU A 12 11.26 17.51 -10.45
CA LEU A 12 9.84 17.58 -10.11
C LEU A 12 9.48 16.60 -9.00
N ILE A 13 9.97 15.36 -9.06
CA ILE A 13 9.76 14.36 -8.00
C ILE A 13 10.35 14.85 -6.69
N ALA A 14 11.57 15.39 -6.70
CA ALA A 14 12.20 15.94 -5.50
C ALA A 14 11.38 17.08 -4.88
N HIS A 15 10.81 17.95 -5.70
CA HIS A 15 9.94 19.04 -5.24
C HIS A 15 8.62 18.50 -4.67
N LEU A 16 7.89 17.65 -5.40
CA LEU A 16 6.59 17.11 -4.94
C LEU A 16 6.72 16.23 -3.68
N THR A 17 7.90 15.66 -3.44
CA THR A 17 8.21 14.86 -2.25
C THR A 17 8.93 15.66 -1.17
N SER A 18 9.08 16.98 -1.29
CA SER A 18 9.74 17.81 -0.27
C SER A 18 8.88 17.97 0.99
N PRO A 19 9.46 18.25 2.16
CA PRO A 19 8.70 18.54 3.38
C PRO A 19 7.68 19.67 3.18
N GLU A 20 8.05 20.72 2.45
CA GLU A 20 7.23 21.89 2.20
C GLU A 20 6.02 21.52 1.34
N ALA A 21 6.24 20.81 0.22
CA ALA A 21 5.15 20.36 -0.64
C ALA A 21 4.20 19.39 0.09
N ASN A 22 4.75 18.49 0.92
CA ASN A 22 3.91 17.52 1.65
C ASN A 22 3.15 18.17 2.81
N ARG A 23 3.68 19.22 3.43
CA ARG A 23 2.93 20.04 4.39
C ARG A 23 1.73 20.71 3.72
N VAL A 24 1.93 21.36 2.57
CA VAL A 24 0.86 21.97 1.77
C VAL A 24 -0.21 20.95 1.39
N LEU A 25 0.21 19.77 0.92
CA LEU A 25 -0.71 18.68 0.55
C LEU A 25 -1.49 18.14 1.75
N ALA A 26 -0.88 18.05 2.92
CA ALA A 26 -1.56 17.61 4.13
C ALA A 26 -2.58 18.64 4.62
N LEU A 27 -2.17 19.91 4.75
CA LEU A 27 -3.00 21.00 5.27
C LEU A 27 -4.15 21.41 4.35
N HIS A 28 -3.96 21.33 3.03
CA HIS A 28 -4.93 21.90 2.08
C HIS A 28 -5.60 20.86 1.18
N TYR A 29 -5.11 19.62 1.15
CA TYR A 29 -5.63 18.57 0.27
C TYR A 29 -5.89 17.25 0.99
N ALA A 30 -5.86 17.25 2.33
CA ALA A 30 -6.07 16.08 3.17
C ALA A 30 -5.23 14.86 2.77
N ARG A 31 -4.00 15.09 2.28
CA ARG A 31 -3.08 14.00 1.89
C ARG A 31 -2.20 13.61 3.06
N ASN A 32 -2.28 12.34 3.45
CA ASN A 32 -1.38 11.75 4.44
C ASN A 32 0.08 11.91 3.99
N PRO A 33 0.94 12.61 4.75
CA PRO A 33 2.33 12.77 4.40
C PRO A 33 3.06 11.41 4.28
N PRO A 34 3.91 11.21 3.26
CA PRO A 34 4.83 10.07 3.22
C PRO A 34 6.02 10.26 4.18
N ARG A 35 6.24 11.48 4.70
CA ARG A 35 7.32 11.80 5.64
C ARG A 35 6.81 11.76 7.07
N MET A 36 7.30 10.81 7.86
CA MET A 36 6.86 10.61 9.25
C MET A 36 7.05 11.84 10.15
N ALA A 37 8.08 12.66 9.91
CA ALA A 37 8.34 13.87 10.69
C ALA A 37 7.20 14.90 10.60
N LEU A 38 6.43 14.92 9.51
CA LEU A 38 5.31 15.87 9.37
C LEU A 38 4.14 15.55 10.30
N TYR A 39 4.00 14.31 10.78
CA TYR A 39 2.95 13.97 11.75
C TYR A 39 3.21 14.56 13.15
N ASP A 40 4.45 14.99 13.43
CA ASP A 40 4.80 15.70 14.65
C ASP A 40 4.81 17.23 14.47
N ASP A 41 4.52 17.71 13.26
CA ASP A 41 4.53 19.14 12.96
C ASP A 41 3.42 19.86 13.73
N PRO A 42 3.74 20.95 14.47
CA PRO A 42 2.77 21.62 15.33
C PRO A 42 1.64 22.28 14.53
N GLU A 43 1.91 22.76 13.32
CA GLU A 43 0.90 23.37 12.45
C GLU A 43 -0.05 22.29 11.93
N LEU A 44 0.49 21.14 11.47
CA LEU A 44 -0.34 20.02 11.03
C LEU A 44 -1.19 19.45 12.17
N ARG A 45 -0.64 19.31 13.37
CA ARG A 45 -1.38 18.82 14.55
C ARG A 45 -2.51 19.74 14.95
N ALA A 46 -2.35 21.05 14.77
CA ALA A 46 -3.37 22.04 15.09
C ALA A 46 -4.47 22.10 14.01
N ALA A 47 -4.10 22.08 12.73
CA ALA A 47 -5.02 22.24 11.62
C ALA A 47 -5.73 20.93 11.21
N GLU A 48 -5.00 19.81 11.21
CA GLU A 48 -5.46 18.51 10.72
C GLU A 48 -5.17 17.39 11.74
N PRO A 49 -5.79 17.45 12.94
CA PRO A 49 -5.51 16.50 14.03
C PRO A 49 -5.81 15.04 13.66
N PHE A 50 -6.77 14.79 12.75
CA PHE A 50 -7.05 13.45 12.24
C PHE A 50 -5.84 12.88 11.50
N ILE A 51 -5.25 13.64 10.58
CA ILE A 51 -4.09 13.21 9.80
C ILE A 51 -2.90 12.97 10.74
N ALA A 52 -2.62 13.91 11.64
CA ALA A 52 -1.54 13.77 12.61
C ALA A 52 -1.71 12.51 13.49
N GLY A 53 -2.94 12.19 13.89
CA GLY A 53 -3.27 11.00 14.68
C GLY A 53 -2.98 9.67 13.97
N LEU A 54 -2.83 9.64 12.63
CA LEU A 54 -2.54 8.40 11.89
C LEU A 54 -1.12 7.87 12.11
N LYS A 55 -0.23 8.65 12.74
CA LYS A 55 1.19 8.30 12.94
C LYS A 55 1.38 6.88 13.46
N GLU A 56 0.65 6.51 14.51
CA GLU A 56 0.79 5.20 15.15
C GLU A 56 0.36 4.05 14.24
N ALA A 57 -0.72 4.22 13.48
CA ALA A 57 -1.19 3.23 12.53
C ALA A 57 -0.18 3.04 11.39
N LEU A 58 0.42 4.14 10.91
CA LEU A 58 1.39 4.13 9.83
C LEU A 58 2.72 3.46 10.22
N VAL A 59 3.19 3.65 11.45
CA VAL A 59 4.39 2.95 11.96
C VAL A 59 4.21 1.43 11.99
N ARG A 60 2.97 0.95 12.19
CA ARG A 60 2.64 -0.48 12.20
C ARG A 60 2.26 -1.03 10.82
N ALA A 61 2.06 -0.17 9.83
CA ALA A 61 1.62 -0.57 8.51
C ALA A 61 2.65 -1.50 7.83
N ARG A 62 2.16 -2.50 7.11
CA ARG A 62 2.98 -3.40 6.30
C ARG A 62 2.63 -3.22 4.83
N PRO A 63 3.62 -3.23 3.92
CA PRO A 63 3.31 -3.31 2.50
C PRO A 63 2.62 -4.64 2.22
N ARG A 64 1.75 -4.63 1.22
CA ARG A 64 1.27 -5.86 0.58
C ARG A 64 2.46 -6.61 -0.06
N PRO A 65 2.32 -7.91 -0.40
CA PRO A 65 3.44 -8.69 -0.93
C PRO A 65 4.18 -7.99 -2.08
N VAL A 66 5.49 -7.81 -1.92
CA VAL A 66 6.34 -7.14 -2.91
C VAL A 66 6.88 -8.18 -3.89
N THR A 67 6.12 -8.43 -4.94
CA THR A 67 6.43 -9.47 -5.93
C THR A 67 5.97 -9.05 -7.34
N PRO A 68 6.67 -9.47 -8.42
CA PRO A 68 6.21 -9.26 -9.79
C PRO A 68 4.81 -9.84 -10.06
N TYR A 69 4.41 -10.85 -9.27
CA TYR A 69 3.12 -11.54 -9.41
C TYR A 69 1.98 -10.87 -8.62
N TYR A 70 2.21 -9.72 -7.98
CA TYR A 70 1.26 -9.10 -7.06
C TYR A 70 -0.14 -8.92 -7.67
N LEU A 71 -0.21 -8.50 -8.95
CA LEU A 71 -1.50 -8.31 -9.62
C LEU A 71 -2.29 -9.62 -9.77
N LEU A 72 -1.60 -10.73 -10.06
CA LEU A 72 -2.23 -12.05 -10.19
C LEU A 72 -2.67 -12.58 -8.83
N ILE A 73 -1.83 -12.42 -7.81
CA ILE A 73 -2.17 -12.76 -6.42
C ILE A 73 -3.39 -11.95 -5.95
N ALA A 74 -3.42 -10.66 -6.24
CA ALA A 74 -4.53 -9.79 -5.85
C ALA A 74 -5.84 -10.20 -6.52
N ASP A 75 -5.82 -10.60 -7.78
CA ASP A 75 -7.01 -11.08 -8.51
C ASP A 75 -7.58 -12.37 -7.89
N VAL A 76 -6.73 -13.35 -7.60
CA VAL A 76 -7.10 -14.59 -6.90
C VAL A 76 -7.73 -14.29 -5.55
N LEU A 77 -7.05 -13.48 -4.72
CA LEU A 77 -7.53 -13.15 -3.38
C LEU A 77 -8.85 -12.36 -3.42
N GLN A 78 -9.01 -11.40 -4.34
CA GLN A 78 -10.24 -10.64 -4.48
C GLN A 78 -11.44 -11.55 -4.80
N SER A 79 -11.27 -12.47 -5.75
CA SER A 79 -12.32 -13.40 -6.15
C SER A 79 -12.73 -14.34 -5.01
N GLU A 80 -11.76 -14.99 -4.35
CA GLU A 80 -12.05 -15.93 -3.27
C GLU A 80 -12.59 -15.21 -2.00
N PHE A 81 -12.10 -14.01 -1.68
CA PHE A 81 -12.64 -13.22 -0.57
C PHE A 81 -14.06 -12.74 -0.85
N SER A 82 -14.35 -12.30 -2.07
CA SER A 82 -15.70 -11.90 -2.48
C SER A 82 -16.68 -13.07 -2.34
N ALA A 83 -16.29 -14.27 -2.80
CA ALA A 83 -17.12 -15.46 -2.66
C ALA A 83 -17.39 -15.84 -1.19
N ALA A 84 -16.39 -15.69 -0.31
CA ALA A 84 -16.55 -15.94 1.12
C ALA A 84 -17.50 -14.92 1.78
N VAL A 85 -17.31 -13.62 1.50
CA VAL A 85 -18.17 -12.55 2.03
C VAL A 85 -19.62 -12.69 1.53
N ALA A 86 -19.81 -13.13 0.30
CA ALA A 86 -21.14 -13.37 -0.28
C ALA A 86 -21.80 -14.69 0.20
N GLY A 87 -21.12 -15.50 1.01
CA GLY A 87 -21.62 -16.78 1.49
C GLY A 87 -21.65 -17.90 0.43
N LEU A 88 -20.99 -17.70 -0.71
CA LEU A 88 -20.87 -18.72 -1.77
C LEU A 88 -19.84 -19.80 -1.44
N ARG A 89 -18.89 -19.49 -0.53
CA ARG A 89 -17.88 -20.40 0.01
C ARG A 89 -17.66 -20.11 1.49
N THR A 90 -17.22 -21.11 2.26
CA THR A 90 -16.71 -20.85 3.62
C THR A 90 -15.34 -20.18 3.54
N PRO A 91 -14.91 -19.44 4.59
CA PRO A 91 -13.58 -18.85 4.65
C PRO A 91 -12.46 -19.87 4.43
N GLU A 92 -12.59 -21.08 5.00
CA GLU A 92 -11.59 -22.15 4.89
C GLU A 92 -11.44 -22.61 3.43
N VAL A 93 -12.56 -22.86 2.75
CA VAL A 93 -12.56 -23.28 1.34
C VAL A 93 -11.98 -22.19 0.45
N ALA A 94 -12.36 -20.93 0.69
CA ALA A 94 -11.83 -19.79 -0.07
C ALA A 94 -10.31 -19.64 0.10
N LEU A 95 -9.79 -19.77 1.32
CA LEU A 95 -8.37 -19.66 1.61
C LEU A 95 -7.56 -20.82 1.03
N THR A 96 -8.02 -22.07 1.16
CA THR A 96 -7.33 -23.23 0.55
C THR A 96 -7.25 -23.09 -0.97
N ARG A 97 -8.34 -22.63 -1.60
CA ARG A 97 -8.36 -22.39 -3.05
C ARG A 97 -7.45 -21.25 -3.48
N ALA A 98 -7.42 -20.16 -2.70
CA ALA A 98 -6.53 -19.04 -2.95
C ALA A 98 -5.06 -19.46 -2.83
N GLN A 99 -4.70 -20.19 -1.77
CA GLN A 99 -3.35 -20.68 -1.53
C GLN A 99 -2.85 -21.52 -2.71
N LYS A 100 -3.61 -22.54 -3.12
CA LYS A 100 -3.25 -23.41 -4.25
C LYS A 100 -3.01 -22.63 -5.57
N GLN A 101 -3.80 -21.58 -5.82
CA GLN A 101 -3.63 -20.74 -7.00
C GLN A 101 -2.42 -19.82 -6.88
N VAL A 102 -2.19 -19.22 -5.70
CA VAL A 102 -1.03 -18.38 -5.44
C VAL A 102 0.27 -19.19 -5.55
N ASP A 103 0.33 -20.37 -4.95
CA ASP A 103 1.46 -21.33 -5.05
C ASP A 103 1.81 -21.62 -6.51
N HIS A 104 0.79 -21.92 -7.32
CA HIS A 104 0.96 -22.15 -8.75
C HIS A 104 1.51 -20.93 -9.49
N LEU A 105 1.05 -19.72 -9.14
CA LEU A 105 1.48 -18.47 -9.77
C LEU A 105 2.90 -18.07 -9.37
N THR A 106 3.30 -18.32 -8.13
CA THR A 106 4.62 -17.96 -7.60
C THR A 106 5.68 -19.03 -7.88
N GLY A 107 5.26 -20.23 -8.28
CA GLY A 107 6.16 -21.38 -8.45
C GLY A 107 6.62 -21.96 -7.12
N GLU A 108 6.00 -21.55 -6.01
CA GLU A 108 6.20 -22.16 -4.70
C GLU A 108 5.40 -23.47 -4.70
N GLN A 109 6.10 -24.61 -4.56
CA GLN A 109 5.41 -25.88 -4.31
C GLN A 109 4.97 -25.86 -2.83
N PRO A 110 3.75 -26.33 -2.51
CA PRO A 110 3.40 -26.55 -1.12
C PRO A 110 4.45 -27.48 -0.49
N PRO A 111 4.85 -27.25 0.78
CA PRO A 111 5.77 -28.16 1.45
C PRO A 111 5.21 -29.58 1.39
N GLU A 112 6.06 -30.55 1.04
CA GLU A 112 5.68 -31.96 1.07
C GLU A 112 5.18 -32.30 2.48
N GLU A 113 3.96 -32.85 2.58
CA GLU A 113 3.40 -33.30 3.85
C GLU A 113 4.25 -34.49 4.35
N GLU A 114 5.01 -34.28 5.44
CA GLU A 114 5.63 -35.35 6.25
C GLU A 114 4.61 -36.08 7.14
#